data_AF-A0A1S9CMP4-F1
#
_entry.id   AF-A0A1S9CMP4-F1
#
_cell.length_a   1.000
_cell.length_b   1.000
_cell.length_c   1.000
_cell.angle_alpha   90.00
_cell.angle_beta   90.00
_cell.angle_gamma   90.00
#
_symmetry.space_group_name_H-M   'P 1'
#
loop_
_entity.id
_entity.type
_entity.pdbx_description
1 polymer ?
#
loop_
_entity_poly.entity_id
_entity_poly.type
_entity_poly.pdbx_seq_one_letter_code
_entity_poly.pdbx_strand_id
1 'polypeptide(L)'
;MGFILNKISADNFLSSLKDEYYIFAPKCFEFGGTYSDTDTIRYSQINSFDEIVFDKKSLYSFKEAIFHISQTIFYFTEDQAKESNFNPKKVLIFLRNCDLHGLKRLDDIYLHNGPEDHYYKNLRENVKFVVMGCENSFENCFCVSMGTNKNDDYDLSIDKQDDNYLITCKDNEFNKILADLNISQTEIIPKFVTSNSVKVNIPDNLSNDIANNSIWNEYDIRCIACGRCNFVCPTCTCFSMQDIFYTDNGKVGERRRIWASCMVDGFTDMAGGHSYRVKKGQRMRYKVLHKVLNHKKRYGEHMCVGCGRCDDICPEYISFSNSINKLENAMKEVTSNE
;
A
#
# COMPACT_ATOMS: atom_id res chain seq x y z
N MET A 1 -10.06 -20.01 -14.38
CA MET A 1 -10.92 -21.16 -13.99
C MET A 1 -11.21 -21.03 -12.50
N GLY A 2 -12.40 -21.46 -12.03
CA GLY A 2 -12.73 -21.41 -10.61
C GLY A 2 -12.68 -22.80 -9.96
N PHE A 3 -12.25 -22.86 -8.70
CA PHE A 3 -11.99 -24.09 -7.94
C PHE A 3 -12.49 -23.96 -6.49
N ILE A 4 -13.04 -25.02 -5.92
CA ILE A 4 -13.43 -25.07 -4.51
C ILE A 4 -12.48 -26.00 -3.76
N LEU A 5 -11.65 -25.44 -2.89
CA LEU A 5 -10.65 -26.19 -2.14
C LEU A 5 -11.12 -26.34 -0.69
N ASN A 6 -11.12 -27.56 -0.19
CA ASN A 6 -11.10 -27.76 1.26
C ASN A 6 -9.69 -27.44 1.81
N LYS A 7 -9.55 -27.42 3.13
CA LYS A 7 -8.27 -27.15 3.81
C LYS A 7 -7.10 -28.01 3.29
N ILE A 8 -7.30 -29.32 3.12
CA ILE A 8 -6.23 -30.24 2.71
C ILE A 8 -5.74 -29.89 1.30
N SER A 9 -6.66 -29.70 0.36
CA SER A 9 -6.33 -29.33 -1.01
C SER A 9 -5.67 -27.95 -1.09
N ALA A 10 -6.11 -26.99 -0.25
CA ALA A 10 -5.52 -25.66 -0.16
C ALA A 10 -4.06 -25.70 0.36
N ASP A 11 -3.81 -26.47 1.41
CA ASP A 11 -2.46 -26.63 1.96
C ASP A 11 -1.54 -27.40 1.01
N ASN A 12 -2.06 -28.36 0.25
CA ASN A 12 -1.32 -29.05 -0.82
C ASN A 12 -0.95 -28.08 -1.96
N PHE A 13 -1.90 -27.25 -2.39
CA PHE A 13 -1.64 -26.20 -3.38
C PHE A 13 -0.55 -25.25 -2.89
N LEU A 14 -0.67 -24.72 -1.66
CA LEU A 14 0.33 -23.84 -1.08
C LEU A 14 1.71 -24.52 -1.03
N SER A 15 1.76 -25.78 -0.59
CA SER A 15 3.01 -26.53 -0.46
C SER A 15 3.72 -26.74 -1.81
N SER A 16 2.97 -26.95 -2.89
CA SER A 16 3.52 -27.07 -4.24
C SER A 16 4.23 -25.80 -4.75
N LEU A 17 3.89 -24.63 -4.16
CA LEU A 17 4.45 -23.34 -4.55
C LEU A 17 5.64 -22.91 -3.68
N LYS A 18 5.86 -23.55 -2.52
CA LYS A 18 6.85 -23.09 -1.53
C LYS A 18 8.29 -23.16 -2.00
N ASP A 19 8.61 -24.04 -2.95
CA ASP A 19 9.98 -24.17 -3.46
C ASP A 19 10.36 -22.97 -4.33
N GLU A 20 9.41 -22.42 -5.08
CA GLU A 20 9.62 -21.33 -6.03
C GLU A 20 9.21 -19.96 -5.49
N TYR A 21 8.19 -19.89 -4.62
CA TYR A 21 7.62 -18.64 -4.11
C TYR A 21 7.81 -18.48 -2.59
N TYR A 22 8.11 -17.25 -2.15
CA TYR A 22 7.75 -16.80 -0.81
C TYR A 22 6.30 -16.36 -0.81
N ILE A 23 5.50 -16.92 0.10
CA ILE A 23 4.04 -16.71 0.11
C ILE A 23 3.66 -15.88 1.32
N PHE A 24 3.18 -14.66 1.10
CA PHE A 24 2.83 -13.70 2.15
C PHE A 24 1.34 -13.44 2.19
N ALA A 25 0.78 -13.37 3.40
CA ALA A 25 -0.61 -12.98 3.62
C ALA A 25 -0.78 -12.24 4.95
N PRO A 26 -1.92 -11.54 5.18
CA PRO A 26 -2.27 -11.01 6.48
C PRO A 26 -2.38 -12.16 7.49
N LYS A 27 -1.54 -12.15 8.52
CA LYS A 27 -1.48 -13.12 9.60
C LYS A 27 -1.71 -12.42 10.93
N CYS A 28 -2.36 -13.11 11.87
CA CYS A 28 -2.49 -12.66 13.25
C CYS A 28 -1.20 -12.90 14.02
N PHE A 29 -0.70 -11.86 14.68
CA PHE A 29 0.36 -11.92 15.67
C PHE A 29 -0.26 -11.70 17.05
N GLU A 30 -0.46 -12.79 17.76
CA GLU A 30 -1.00 -12.79 19.12
C GLU A 30 -0.14 -11.92 20.04
N PHE A 31 -0.80 -11.05 20.82
CA PHE A 31 -0.13 -10.11 21.73
C PHE A 31 0.89 -9.15 21.08
N GLY A 32 0.87 -9.03 19.74
CA GLY A 32 1.76 -8.15 18.97
C GLY A 32 1.23 -6.73 18.77
N GLY A 33 0.10 -6.40 19.38
CA GLY A 33 -0.58 -5.11 19.28
C GLY A 33 0.10 -3.99 20.06
N THR A 34 -0.44 -2.77 19.93
CA THR A 34 0.09 -1.58 20.60
C THR A 34 -0.24 -1.51 22.09
N TYR A 35 -1.29 -2.22 22.52
CA TYR A 35 -1.70 -2.32 23.91
C TYR A 35 -1.40 -3.72 24.44
N SER A 36 -1.18 -3.83 25.76
CA SER A 36 -1.05 -5.13 26.42
C SER A 36 -2.23 -6.03 26.05
N ASP A 37 -1.92 -7.29 25.77
CA ASP A 37 -2.88 -8.34 25.47
C ASP A 37 -3.75 -8.09 24.21
N THR A 38 -3.26 -7.28 23.27
CA THR A 38 -3.93 -7.06 21.98
C THR A 38 -3.18 -7.70 20.82
N ASP A 39 -3.91 -8.23 19.86
CA ASP A 39 -3.35 -8.81 18.65
C ASP A 39 -3.03 -7.75 17.60
N THR A 40 -2.17 -8.08 16.64
CA THR A 40 -1.98 -7.28 15.43
C THR A 40 -2.07 -8.13 14.18
N ILE A 41 -2.66 -7.57 13.12
CA ILE A 41 -2.73 -8.22 11.81
C ILE A 41 -1.70 -7.58 10.90
N ARG A 42 -0.71 -8.36 10.47
CA ARG A 42 0.39 -7.90 9.60
C ARG A 42 0.70 -8.94 8.53
N TYR A 43 1.32 -8.50 7.43
CA TYR A 43 1.79 -9.42 6.41
C TYR A 43 2.99 -10.22 6.90
N SER A 44 2.92 -11.54 6.74
CA SER A 44 4.00 -12.46 7.07
C SER A 44 3.95 -13.65 6.13
N GLN A 45 5.07 -14.39 6.04
CA GLN A 45 5.08 -15.65 5.33
C GLN A 45 4.12 -16.63 6.02
N ILE A 46 3.33 -17.34 5.23
CA ILE A 46 2.36 -18.34 5.68
C ILE A 46 2.79 -19.75 5.27
N ASN A 47 2.38 -20.75 6.05
CA ASN A 47 2.59 -22.16 5.78
C ASN A 47 1.30 -22.95 5.57
N SER A 48 0.15 -22.38 5.94
CA SER A 48 -1.19 -22.91 5.70
C SER A 48 -2.18 -21.77 5.42
N PHE A 49 -3.27 -22.07 4.72
CA PHE A 49 -4.35 -21.09 4.47
C PHE A 49 -5.07 -20.67 5.76
N ASP A 50 -5.05 -21.49 6.81
CA ASP A 50 -5.67 -21.17 8.09
C ASP A 50 -4.96 -20.02 8.84
N GLU A 51 -3.71 -19.72 8.48
CA GLU A 51 -2.99 -18.57 9.02
C GLU A 51 -3.47 -17.23 8.42
N ILE A 52 -4.24 -17.27 7.32
CA ILE A 52 -4.71 -16.08 6.62
C ILE A 52 -5.92 -15.48 7.34
N VAL A 53 -5.83 -14.18 7.63
CA VAL A 53 -6.88 -13.40 8.28
C VAL A 53 -7.78 -12.72 7.24
N PHE A 54 -9.00 -13.25 7.07
CA PHE A 54 -9.98 -12.79 6.07
C PHE A 54 -10.99 -11.76 6.60
N ASP A 55 -11.15 -11.65 7.91
CA ASP A 55 -12.24 -10.90 8.56
C ASP A 55 -11.74 -9.64 9.31
N LYS A 56 -10.43 -9.41 9.34
CA LYS A 56 -9.82 -8.19 9.90
C LYS A 56 -8.90 -7.51 8.89
N LYS A 57 -8.76 -6.20 9.03
CA LYS A 57 -7.86 -5.39 8.21
C LYS A 57 -6.44 -5.43 8.77
N SER A 58 -5.45 -5.61 7.89
CA SER A 58 -4.04 -5.51 8.27
C SER A 58 -3.63 -4.06 8.58
N LEU A 59 -2.75 -3.91 9.57
CA LEU A 59 -2.30 -2.62 10.07
C LEU A 59 -1.46 -1.86 9.03
N TYR A 60 -0.57 -2.56 8.35
CA TYR A 60 0.23 -2.07 7.24
C TYR A 60 -0.27 -2.68 5.92
N SER A 61 0.05 -2.04 4.80
CA SER A 61 -0.25 -2.59 3.49
C SER A 61 0.75 -3.69 3.12
N PHE A 62 0.43 -4.42 2.04
CA PHE A 62 1.28 -5.45 1.42
C PHE A 62 2.74 -5.02 1.17
N LYS A 63 3.00 -3.72 1.13
CA LYS A 63 4.35 -3.17 0.98
C LYS A 63 5.30 -3.64 2.06
N GLU A 64 4.84 -3.84 3.30
CA GLU A 64 5.72 -4.27 4.39
C GLU A 64 6.35 -5.65 4.14
N ALA A 65 5.70 -6.49 3.33
CA ALA A 65 6.18 -7.82 3.00
C ALA A 65 7.15 -7.83 1.81
N ILE A 66 6.94 -6.96 0.82
CA ILE A 66 7.68 -7.05 -0.45
C ILE A 66 8.70 -5.93 -0.65
N PHE A 67 8.54 -4.79 0.01
CA PHE A 67 9.51 -3.70 -0.03
C PHE A 67 10.40 -3.73 1.20
N HIS A 68 11.69 -3.51 1.01
CA HIS A 68 12.61 -3.31 2.11
C HIS A 68 12.47 -1.90 2.69
N ILE A 69 12.35 -1.81 4.02
CA ILE A 69 12.36 -0.52 4.74
C ILE A 69 13.69 0.22 4.48
N SER A 70 14.79 -0.53 4.40
CA SER A 70 16.12 -0.07 4.01
C SER A 70 16.62 -0.97 2.90
N GLN A 71 16.82 -0.41 1.72
CA GLN A 71 17.35 -1.13 0.55
C GLN A 71 18.66 -0.53 0.10
N THR A 72 19.71 -1.34 0.11
CA THR A 72 20.99 -0.98 -0.50
C THR A 72 20.84 -0.94 -2.03
N ILE A 73 21.26 0.18 -2.62
CA ILE A 73 21.22 0.44 -4.06
C ILE A 73 22.57 0.06 -4.66
N PHE A 74 23.66 0.59 -4.11
CA PHE A 74 25.01 0.20 -4.51
C PHE A 74 25.98 0.33 -3.36
N TYR A 75 27.08 -0.42 -3.48
CA TYR A 75 28.29 -0.28 -2.68
C TYR A 75 29.29 0.58 -3.43
N PHE A 76 30.05 1.41 -2.73
CA PHE A 76 31.05 2.28 -3.34
C PHE A 76 32.40 2.22 -2.61
N THR A 77 33.43 2.50 -3.39
CA THR A 77 34.83 2.72 -3.01
C THR A 77 35.29 4.06 -3.60
N GLU A 78 36.58 4.39 -3.52
CA GLU A 78 37.12 5.64 -4.08
C GLU A 78 36.95 5.74 -5.60
N ASP A 79 37.13 4.62 -6.29
CA ASP A 79 37.25 4.55 -7.74
C ASP A 79 36.14 3.72 -8.41
N GLN A 80 35.35 2.97 -7.63
CA GLN A 80 34.35 2.05 -8.15
C GLN A 80 33.03 2.10 -7.38
N ALA A 81 31.93 1.93 -8.11
CA ALA A 81 30.62 1.63 -7.56
C ALA A 81 30.12 0.30 -8.13
N LYS A 82 29.58 -0.55 -7.28
CA LYS A 82 28.98 -1.83 -7.65
C LYS A 82 27.55 -1.86 -7.17
N GLU A 83 26.62 -2.08 -8.10
CA GLU A 83 25.22 -2.26 -7.78
C GLU A 83 24.99 -3.43 -6.83
N SER A 84 24.03 -3.30 -5.93
CA SER A 84 23.67 -4.39 -5.03
C SER A 84 23.11 -5.56 -5.83
N ASN A 85 23.67 -6.75 -5.65
CA ASN A 85 23.09 -7.97 -6.20
C ASN A 85 21.70 -8.19 -5.58
N PHE A 86 20.67 -8.22 -6.41
CA PHE A 86 19.32 -8.52 -5.98
C PHE A 86 18.76 -9.67 -6.80
N ASN A 87 18.72 -10.86 -6.21
CA ASN A 87 18.14 -12.04 -6.83
C ASN A 87 17.04 -12.61 -5.92
N PRO A 88 15.86 -11.98 -5.90
CA PRO A 88 14.79 -12.42 -5.02
C PRO A 88 14.20 -13.72 -5.56
N LYS A 89 13.99 -14.69 -4.66
CA LYS A 89 13.01 -15.75 -4.90
C LYS A 89 11.66 -15.08 -5.23
N LYS A 90 10.88 -15.66 -6.14
CA LYS A 90 9.58 -15.11 -6.55
C LYS A 90 8.68 -14.94 -5.33
N VAL A 91 7.73 -14.02 -5.41
CA VAL A 91 6.81 -13.72 -4.32
C VAL A 91 5.37 -13.93 -4.77
N LEU A 92 4.57 -14.59 -3.95
CA LEU A 92 3.13 -14.65 -4.07
C LEU A 92 2.52 -13.90 -2.88
N ILE A 93 1.74 -12.85 -3.12
CA ILE A 93 1.18 -12.03 -2.05
C ILE A 93 -0.34 -11.94 -2.08
N PHE A 94 -0.97 -12.24 -0.94
CA PHE A 94 -2.41 -12.17 -0.72
C PHE A 94 -2.80 -10.79 -0.24
N LEU A 95 -3.59 -10.05 -1.01
CA LEU A 95 -3.95 -8.66 -0.69
C LEU A 95 -5.41 -8.35 -1.05
N ARG A 96 -5.94 -7.23 -0.56
CA ARG A 96 -7.31 -6.79 -0.89
C ARG A 96 -7.34 -6.01 -2.20
N ASN A 97 -8.50 -5.93 -2.85
CA ASN A 97 -8.69 -5.13 -4.08
C ASN A 97 -8.15 -3.68 -3.99
N CYS A 98 -8.39 -2.99 -2.88
CA CYS A 98 -7.88 -1.63 -2.69
C CYS A 98 -6.34 -1.56 -2.61
N ASP A 99 -5.69 -2.61 -2.10
CA ASP A 99 -4.23 -2.73 -2.12
C ASP A 99 -3.70 -3.01 -3.53
N LEU A 100 -4.43 -3.79 -4.36
CA LEU A 100 -4.07 -4.02 -5.77
C LEU A 100 -4.16 -2.74 -6.60
N HIS A 101 -5.22 -1.95 -6.41
CA HIS A 101 -5.27 -0.58 -6.95
C HIS A 101 -4.12 0.27 -6.43
N GLY A 102 -3.69 0.03 -5.20
CA GLY A 102 -2.53 0.71 -4.63
C GLY A 102 -1.23 0.36 -5.35
N LEU A 103 -1.04 -0.89 -5.76
CA LEU A 103 0.08 -1.31 -6.61
C LEU A 103 0.11 -0.52 -7.92
N LYS A 104 -1.04 -0.34 -8.59
CA LYS A 104 -1.12 0.49 -9.81
C LYS A 104 -0.59 1.92 -9.56
N ARG A 105 -0.87 2.50 -8.39
CA ARG A 105 -0.31 3.83 -8.00
C ARG A 105 1.20 3.79 -7.75
N LEU A 106 1.75 2.65 -7.34
CA LEU A 106 3.19 2.47 -7.25
C LEU A 106 3.79 2.39 -8.66
N ASP A 107 3.16 1.66 -9.58
CA ASP A 107 3.56 1.60 -10.99
C ASP A 107 3.57 3.00 -11.62
N ASP A 108 2.52 3.80 -11.42
CA ASP A 108 2.43 5.20 -11.89
C ASP A 108 3.65 6.04 -11.46
N ILE A 109 4.13 5.86 -10.23
CA ILE A 109 5.22 6.66 -9.66
C ILE A 109 6.61 6.10 -9.96
N TYR A 110 6.79 4.79 -9.88
CA TYR A 110 8.12 4.18 -10.04
C TYR A 110 8.46 3.83 -11.48
N LEU A 111 7.47 3.58 -12.33
CA LEU A 111 7.69 3.18 -13.73
C LEU A 111 7.32 4.29 -14.71
N HIS A 112 6.33 5.13 -14.38
CA HIS A 112 5.76 6.08 -15.35
C HIS A 112 5.99 7.57 -15.01
N ASN A 113 6.72 7.88 -13.93
CA ASN A 113 6.98 9.26 -13.49
C ASN A 113 8.43 9.72 -13.76
N GLY A 114 8.90 9.52 -14.98
CA GLY A 114 10.29 9.75 -15.38
C GLY A 114 10.99 8.43 -15.72
N PRO A 115 12.32 8.34 -15.54
CA PRO A 115 13.04 7.08 -15.73
C PRO A 115 12.50 5.98 -14.82
N GLU A 116 12.38 4.77 -15.36
CA GLU A 116 11.93 3.59 -14.59
C GLU A 116 12.89 3.30 -13.43
N ASP A 117 12.35 3.11 -12.23
CA ASP A 117 13.09 2.59 -11.08
C ASP A 117 13.33 1.10 -11.30
N HIS A 118 14.55 0.74 -11.70
CA HIS A 118 14.90 -0.63 -12.06
C HIS A 118 14.75 -1.62 -10.88
N TYR A 119 14.93 -1.17 -9.63
CA TYR A 119 14.77 -2.02 -8.45
C TYR A 119 13.30 -2.38 -8.25
N TYR A 120 12.41 -1.40 -8.42
CA TYR A 120 10.98 -1.63 -8.38
C TYR A 120 10.52 -2.49 -9.55
N LYS A 121 10.99 -2.24 -10.77
CA LYS A 121 10.67 -3.05 -11.95
C LYS A 121 11.00 -4.53 -11.74
N ASN A 122 12.22 -4.82 -11.28
CA ASN A 122 12.62 -6.20 -10.99
C ASN A 122 11.76 -6.84 -9.89
N LEU A 123 11.39 -6.09 -8.84
CA LEU A 123 10.44 -6.57 -7.84
C LEU A 123 9.07 -6.84 -8.47
N ARG A 124 8.56 -5.94 -9.30
CA ARG A 124 7.24 -6.01 -9.93
C ARG A 124 7.09 -7.19 -10.89
N GLU A 125 8.17 -7.57 -11.57
CA GLU A 125 8.24 -8.73 -12.49
C GLU A 125 8.33 -10.08 -11.75
N ASN A 126 8.75 -10.08 -10.48
CA ASN A 126 8.94 -11.28 -9.67
C ASN A 126 7.84 -11.49 -8.61
N VAL A 127 6.75 -10.70 -8.65
CA VAL A 127 5.63 -10.80 -7.70
C VAL A 127 4.34 -11.15 -8.44
N LYS A 128 3.65 -12.19 -7.97
CA LYS A 128 2.28 -12.54 -8.34
C LYS A 128 1.31 -12.18 -7.21
N PHE A 129 0.08 -11.84 -7.57
CA PHE A 129 -0.92 -11.27 -6.68
C PHE A 129 -2.15 -12.16 -6.54
N VAL A 130 -2.50 -12.45 -5.29
CA VAL A 130 -3.73 -13.15 -4.91
C VAL A 130 -4.71 -12.16 -4.30
N VAL A 131 -5.81 -11.86 -4.99
CA VAL A 131 -6.84 -10.96 -4.47
C VAL A 131 -7.73 -11.71 -3.49
N MET A 132 -7.67 -11.29 -2.22
CA MET A 132 -8.63 -11.65 -1.20
C MET A 132 -9.91 -10.84 -1.44
N GLY A 133 -11.02 -11.52 -1.74
CA GLY A 133 -12.30 -10.85 -1.88
C GLY A 133 -12.74 -10.21 -0.55
N CYS A 134 -13.63 -9.24 -0.65
CA CYS A 134 -14.01 -8.35 0.44
C CYS A 134 -15.52 -8.17 0.43
N GLU A 135 -16.25 -9.00 1.18
CA GLU A 135 -17.72 -8.96 1.23
C GLU A 135 -18.22 -7.71 1.96
N ASN A 136 -17.60 -7.41 3.10
CA ASN A 136 -17.99 -6.30 3.97
C ASN A 136 -16.84 -5.29 4.10
N SER A 137 -17.21 -4.02 4.16
CA SER A 137 -16.27 -2.93 4.47
C SER A 137 -15.79 -3.02 5.92
N PHE A 138 -14.53 -2.66 6.17
CA PHE A 138 -14.08 -2.33 7.52
C PHE A 138 -14.49 -0.89 7.90
N GLU A 139 -14.42 -0.57 9.19
CA GLU A 139 -14.92 0.67 9.81
C GLU A 139 -14.56 1.94 9.03
N ASN A 140 -13.27 2.22 8.83
CA ASN A 140 -12.79 3.45 8.18
C ASN A 140 -12.54 3.31 6.66
N CYS A 141 -12.99 2.22 6.02
CA CYS A 141 -12.83 2.06 4.58
C CYS A 141 -13.84 2.93 3.81
N PHE A 142 -13.42 3.44 2.66
CA PHE A 142 -14.23 4.22 1.71
C PHE A 142 -13.82 3.93 0.25
N CYS A 143 -13.36 2.70 -0.02
CA CYS A 143 -12.85 2.29 -1.33
C CYS A 143 -13.90 2.34 -2.46
N VAL A 144 -15.19 2.21 -2.14
CA VAL A 144 -16.30 2.36 -3.09
C VAL A 144 -16.40 3.80 -3.56
N SER A 145 -16.31 4.79 -2.66
CA SER A 145 -16.25 6.22 -3.03
C SER A 145 -15.06 6.54 -3.93
N MET A 146 -13.96 5.78 -3.81
CA MET A 146 -12.77 5.93 -4.66
C MET A 146 -12.81 5.08 -5.94
N GLY A 147 -13.81 4.20 -6.14
CA GLY A 147 -13.88 3.29 -7.29
C GLY A 147 -12.82 2.18 -7.28
N THR A 148 -12.36 1.74 -6.11
CA THR A 148 -11.21 0.81 -5.94
C THR A 148 -11.59 -0.49 -5.20
N ASN A 149 -12.88 -0.80 -5.16
CA ASN A 149 -13.45 -1.95 -4.45
C ASN A 149 -13.40 -3.26 -5.25
N LYS A 150 -13.16 -3.20 -6.57
CA LYS A 150 -13.00 -4.36 -7.47
C LYS A 150 -11.87 -4.10 -8.46
N ASN A 151 -11.13 -5.14 -8.83
CA ASN A 151 -10.15 -5.13 -9.91
C ASN A 151 -10.09 -6.52 -10.56
N ASP A 152 -9.83 -6.58 -11.86
CA ASP A 152 -9.69 -7.81 -12.63
C ASP A 152 -8.22 -8.14 -13.01
N ASP A 153 -7.26 -7.27 -12.67
CA ASP A 153 -5.83 -7.42 -13.01
C ASP A 153 -5.04 -8.19 -11.94
N TYR A 154 -5.44 -9.44 -11.65
CA TYR A 154 -4.82 -10.32 -10.66
C TYR A 154 -4.49 -11.71 -11.22
N ASP A 155 -3.57 -12.43 -10.57
CA ASP A 155 -3.18 -13.80 -10.98
C ASP A 155 -4.13 -14.86 -10.41
N LEU A 156 -4.50 -14.69 -9.14
CA LEU A 156 -5.48 -15.51 -8.42
C LEU A 156 -6.42 -14.63 -7.61
N SER A 157 -7.62 -15.11 -7.33
CA SER A 157 -8.44 -14.60 -6.24
C SER A 157 -8.79 -15.72 -5.27
N ILE A 158 -9.13 -15.34 -4.04
CA ILE A 158 -9.54 -16.24 -2.99
C ILE A 158 -10.62 -15.62 -2.11
N ASP A 159 -11.66 -16.41 -1.84
CA ASP A 159 -12.68 -16.13 -0.84
C ASP A 159 -12.80 -17.29 0.14
N LYS A 160 -12.93 -16.98 1.43
CA LYS A 160 -13.26 -18.00 2.44
C LYS A 160 -14.78 -18.13 2.54
N GLN A 161 -15.28 -19.36 2.48
CA GLN A 161 -16.68 -19.71 2.71
C GLN A 161 -16.71 -20.97 3.57
N ASP A 162 -17.14 -20.82 4.82
CA ASP A 162 -17.11 -21.87 5.83
C ASP A 162 -15.70 -22.50 5.93
N ASP A 163 -15.59 -23.82 5.73
CA ASP A 163 -14.33 -24.57 5.72
C ASP A 163 -13.67 -24.68 4.33
N ASN A 164 -14.21 -23.98 3.33
CA ASN A 164 -13.74 -24.02 1.95
C ASN A 164 -13.14 -22.68 1.49
N TYR A 165 -12.28 -22.78 0.48
CA TYR A 165 -11.63 -21.69 -0.20
C TYR A 165 -12.04 -21.69 -1.67
N LEU A 166 -12.71 -20.61 -2.08
CA LEU A 166 -13.18 -20.38 -3.43
C LEU A 166 -12.10 -19.63 -4.18
N ILE A 167 -11.50 -20.26 -5.18
CA ILE A 167 -10.36 -19.71 -5.93
C ILE A 167 -10.76 -19.42 -7.37
N THR A 168 -10.42 -18.25 -7.89
CA THR A 168 -10.44 -17.98 -9.34
C THR A 168 -9.02 -17.75 -9.83
N CYS A 169 -8.52 -18.63 -10.69
CA CYS A 169 -7.16 -18.59 -11.21
C CYS A 169 -7.12 -18.10 -12.66
N LYS A 170 -6.34 -17.05 -12.92
CA LYS A 170 -6.06 -16.48 -14.25
C LYS A 170 -4.67 -16.86 -14.76
N ASP A 171 -3.76 -17.23 -13.86
CA ASP A 171 -2.40 -17.65 -14.19
C ASP A 171 -2.32 -19.09 -14.72
N ASN A 172 -1.54 -19.31 -15.79
CA ASN A 172 -1.46 -20.59 -16.48
C ASN A 172 -0.69 -21.66 -15.70
N GLU A 173 0.33 -21.28 -14.94
CA GLU A 173 1.14 -22.18 -14.12
C GLU A 173 0.29 -22.70 -12.95
N PHE A 174 -0.38 -21.79 -12.26
CA PHE A 174 -1.26 -22.13 -11.13
C PHE A 174 -2.50 -22.93 -11.55
N ASN A 175 -3.07 -22.65 -12.73
CA ASN A 175 -4.20 -23.44 -13.25
C ASN A 175 -3.82 -24.92 -13.46
N LYS A 176 -2.59 -25.21 -13.92
CA LYS A 176 -2.11 -26.59 -14.09
C LYS A 176 -2.01 -27.31 -12.76
N ILE A 177 -1.38 -26.67 -11.77
CA ILE A 177 -1.24 -27.22 -10.42
C ILE A 177 -2.62 -27.51 -9.80
N LEU A 178 -3.57 -26.57 -9.92
CA LEU A 178 -4.93 -26.74 -9.40
C LEU A 178 -5.71 -27.84 -10.12
N ALA A 179 -5.51 -28.02 -11.42
CA ALA A 179 -6.13 -29.09 -12.19
C ALA A 179 -5.58 -30.48 -11.77
N ASP A 180 -4.28 -30.60 -11.49
CA ASP A 180 -3.65 -31.85 -11.07
C ASP A 180 -4.13 -32.33 -9.69
N LEU A 181 -4.67 -31.43 -8.87
CA LEU A 181 -5.30 -31.76 -7.58
C LEU A 181 -6.69 -32.38 -7.69
N ASN A 182 -7.21 -32.60 -8.91
CA ASN A 182 -8.54 -33.19 -9.19
C ASN A 182 -9.72 -32.48 -8.49
N ILE A 183 -9.64 -31.14 -8.41
CA ILE A 183 -10.67 -30.30 -7.76
C ILE A 183 -11.82 -30.01 -8.73
N SER A 184 -13.05 -29.91 -8.20
CA SER A 184 -14.22 -29.51 -8.98
C SER A 184 -14.08 -28.09 -9.54
N GLN A 185 -14.36 -27.94 -10.83
CA GLN A 185 -14.35 -26.65 -11.50
C GLN A 185 -15.74 -26.02 -11.45
N THR A 186 -15.80 -24.75 -11.09
CA THR A 186 -17.03 -23.96 -11.11
C THR A 186 -16.72 -22.50 -11.45
N GLU A 187 -17.73 -21.74 -11.86
CA GLU A 187 -17.57 -20.30 -12.02
C GLU A 187 -17.59 -19.63 -10.64
N ILE A 188 -16.51 -18.91 -10.33
CA ILE A 188 -16.34 -18.19 -9.06
C ILE A 188 -16.01 -16.75 -9.39
N ILE A 189 -16.80 -15.83 -8.83
CA ILE A 189 -16.58 -14.40 -8.92
C ILE A 189 -16.07 -13.94 -7.55
N PRO A 190 -14.90 -13.27 -7.48
CA PRO A 190 -14.38 -12.77 -6.22
C PRO A 190 -15.36 -11.82 -5.55
N LYS A 191 -15.56 -11.98 -4.24
CA LYS A 191 -16.41 -11.07 -3.47
C LYS A 191 -15.85 -9.65 -3.49
N PHE A 192 -16.73 -8.67 -3.62
CA PHE A 192 -16.37 -7.26 -3.54
C PHE A 192 -17.45 -6.47 -2.80
N VAL A 193 -17.00 -5.41 -2.13
CA VAL A 193 -17.88 -4.58 -1.32
C VAL A 193 -18.64 -3.61 -2.21
N THR A 194 -19.93 -3.47 -1.99
CA THR A 194 -20.81 -2.60 -2.78
C THR A 194 -21.09 -1.26 -2.12
N SER A 195 -20.89 -1.15 -0.80
CA SER A 195 -21.05 0.09 -0.06
C SER A 195 -20.12 0.17 1.16
N ASN A 196 -19.73 1.39 1.53
CA ASN A 196 -18.97 1.66 2.75
C ASN A 196 -19.80 2.51 3.71
N SER A 197 -19.56 2.34 5.01
CA SER A 197 -20.13 3.19 6.07
C SER A 197 -19.60 4.63 5.98
N VAL A 198 -18.29 4.77 5.73
CA VAL A 198 -17.66 6.06 5.45
C VAL A 198 -17.81 6.38 3.96
N LYS A 199 -18.36 7.55 3.66
CA LYS A 199 -18.48 8.07 2.30
C LYS A 199 -17.64 9.32 2.15
N VAL A 200 -16.98 9.43 1.00
CA VAL A 200 -16.18 10.59 0.65
C VAL A 200 -16.71 11.22 -0.63
N ASN A 201 -16.83 12.55 -0.62
CA ASN A 201 -17.14 13.36 -1.79
C ASN A 201 -15.93 14.24 -2.15
N ILE A 202 -15.47 14.18 -3.40
CA ILE A 202 -14.41 15.04 -3.92
C ILE A 202 -15.08 16.03 -4.87
N PRO A 203 -15.00 17.35 -4.62
CA PRO A 203 -15.67 18.33 -5.47
C PRO A 203 -15.08 18.34 -6.89
N ASP A 204 -15.93 18.40 -7.91
CA ASP A 204 -15.50 18.37 -9.32
C ASP A 204 -14.65 19.60 -9.70
N ASN A 205 -14.91 20.74 -9.07
CA ASN A 205 -14.16 21.98 -9.28
C ASN A 205 -12.89 22.09 -8.40
N LEU A 206 -12.43 20.99 -7.77
CA LEU A 206 -11.24 21.03 -6.93
C LEU A 206 -10.02 21.57 -7.70
N SER A 207 -9.45 22.68 -7.23
CA SER A 207 -8.30 23.33 -7.85
C SER A 207 -7.17 23.53 -6.84
N ASN A 208 -6.05 24.11 -7.28
CA ASN A 208 -4.94 24.45 -6.39
C ASN A 208 -5.22 25.72 -5.56
N ASP A 209 -6.30 26.45 -5.86
CA ASP A 209 -6.61 27.73 -5.21
C ASP A 209 -6.95 27.53 -3.72
N ILE A 210 -7.43 26.34 -3.36
CA ILE A 210 -7.61 25.90 -1.96
C ILE A 210 -6.31 25.83 -1.16
N ALA A 211 -5.14 25.94 -1.79
CA ALA A 211 -3.86 25.76 -1.11
C ALA A 211 -3.60 26.80 -0.01
N ASN A 212 -4.23 27.98 -0.10
CA ASN A 212 -4.11 29.07 0.88
C ASN A 212 -5.31 29.16 1.83
N ASN A 213 -6.31 28.29 1.70
CA ASN A 213 -7.47 28.29 2.59
C ASN A 213 -7.06 27.92 4.03
N SER A 214 -7.75 28.51 5.02
CA SER A 214 -7.47 28.34 6.45
C SER A 214 -7.77 26.94 7.01
N ILE A 215 -8.50 26.07 6.28
CA ILE A 215 -8.77 24.69 6.70
C ILE A 215 -7.49 23.93 7.08
N TRP A 216 -6.34 24.28 6.49
CA TRP A 216 -5.07 23.60 6.76
C TRP A 216 -4.47 23.93 8.13
N ASN A 217 -4.85 25.07 8.72
CA ASN A 217 -4.29 25.56 9.98
C ASN A 217 -4.65 24.66 11.16
N GLU A 218 -5.77 23.92 11.11
CA GLU A 218 -6.15 22.99 12.18
C GLU A 218 -5.08 21.90 12.41
N TYR A 219 -4.38 21.50 11.35
CA TYR A 219 -3.36 20.46 11.41
C TYR A 219 -2.02 20.97 11.91
N ASP A 220 -1.79 22.30 11.96
CA ASP A 220 -0.61 22.87 12.62
C ASP A 220 -0.61 22.58 14.13
N ILE A 221 -1.80 22.44 14.72
CA ILE A 221 -1.95 22.17 16.15
C ILE A 221 -2.08 20.66 16.36
N ARG A 222 -3.00 20.01 15.63
CA ARG A 222 -3.37 18.61 15.88
C ARG A 222 -2.34 17.59 15.42
N CYS A 223 -1.71 17.79 14.26
CA CYS A 223 -0.81 16.76 13.74
C CYS A 223 0.49 16.74 14.56
N ILE A 224 1.02 15.56 14.87
CA ILE A 224 2.32 15.41 15.54
C ILE A 224 3.45 15.01 14.58
N ALA A 225 3.24 15.14 13.26
CA ALA A 225 4.24 14.87 12.22
C ALA A 225 4.90 13.46 12.24
N CYS A 226 4.26 12.47 12.87
CA CYS A 226 4.85 11.12 13.06
C CYS A 226 4.94 10.25 11.80
N GLY A 227 4.30 10.65 10.69
CA GLY A 227 4.39 9.93 9.42
C GLY A 227 3.67 8.57 9.32
N ARG A 228 3.14 8.01 10.41
CA ARG A 228 2.45 6.69 10.45
C ARG A 228 1.43 6.51 9.32
N CYS A 229 0.63 7.54 9.06
CA CYS A 229 -0.39 7.52 8.01
C CYS A 229 0.15 7.30 6.58
N ASN A 230 1.42 7.59 6.31
CA ASN A 230 2.07 7.33 5.03
C ASN A 230 2.77 5.96 5.01
N PHE A 231 3.33 5.52 6.14
CA PHE A 231 3.99 4.22 6.24
C PHE A 231 3.02 3.05 6.08
N VAL A 232 1.79 3.17 6.58
CA VAL A 232 0.73 2.16 6.39
C VAL A 232 0.01 2.26 5.03
N CYS A 233 0.22 3.35 4.28
CA CYS A 233 -0.54 3.63 3.07
C CYS A 233 0.02 2.83 1.89
N PRO A 234 -0.81 2.07 1.14
CA PRO A 234 -0.35 1.28 0.00
C PRO A 234 0.19 2.12 -1.15
N THR A 235 -0.14 3.41 -1.22
CA THR A 235 0.19 4.27 -2.37
C THR A 235 1.29 5.29 -2.11
N CYS A 236 1.83 5.33 -0.88
CA CYS A 236 2.93 6.22 -0.55
C CYS A 236 4.29 5.63 -0.98
N THR A 237 5.09 6.45 -1.66
CA THR A 237 6.38 6.09 -2.28
C THR A 237 7.56 6.90 -1.73
N CYS A 238 7.36 7.68 -0.66
CA CYS A 238 8.41 8.53 -0.11
C CYS A 238 9.57 7.69 0.45
N PHE A 239 10.78 7.97 0.01
CA PHE A 239 12.03 7.47 0.57
C PHE A 239 13.06 8.59 0.67
N SER A 240 14.07 8.41 1.50
CA SER A 240 15.26 9.25 1.56
C SER A 240 16.47 8.42 1.18
N MET A 241 17.49 9.08 0.63
CA MET A 241 18.77 8.47 0.27
C MET A 241 19.76 8.73 1.39
N GLN A 242 20.43 7.68 1.87
CA GLN A 242 21.45 7.79 2.91
C GLN A 242 22.70 7.04 2.48
N ASP A 243 23.86 7.67 2.71
CA ASP A 243 25.16 7.04 2.56
C ASP A 243 25.63 6.55 3.92
N ILE A 244 25.98 5.26 4.00
CA ILE A 244 26.56 4.63 5.17
C ILE A 244 28.03 4.37 4.87
N PHE A 245 28.92 5.02 5.61
CA PHE A 245 30.37 4.84 5.49
C PHE A 245 30.84 3.75 6.45
N TYR A 246 31.58 2.77 5.94
CA TYR A 246 32.09 1.65 6.75
C TYR A 246 33.43 1.95 7.43
N THR A 247 34.09 3.02 6.99
CA THR A 247 35.44 3.39 7.40
C THR A 247 35.48 4.86 7.75
N ASP A 248 36.33 5.22 8.72
CA ASP A 248 36.45 6.60 9.21
C ASP A 248 36.96 7.57 8.13
N ASN A 249 37.66 7.06 7.10
CA ASN A 249 38.11 7.88 5.98
C ASN A 249 37.01 8.20 4.96
N GLY A 250 35.79 7.66 5.12
CA GLY A 250 34.62 7.97 4.29
C GLY A 250 34.70 7.49 2.84
N LYS A 251 35.67 6.63 2.52
CA LYS A 251 35.98 6.25 1.13
C LYS A 251 35.33 4.95 0.69
N VAL A 252 34.82 4.16 1.64
CA VAL A 252 34.13 2.90 1.37
C VAL A 252 32.81 2.88 2.12
N GLY A 253 31.74 2.51 1.44
CA GLY A 253 30.41 2.50 2.02
C GLY A 253 29.35 1.94 1.10
N GLU A 254 28.10 2.25 1.43
CA GLU A 254 26.92 1.91 0.64
C GLU A 254 25.91 3.05 0.62
N ARG A 255 25.17 3.13 -0.48
CA ARG A 255 24.03 4.03 -0.62
C ARG A 255 22.75 3.24 -0.47
N ARG A 256 21.86 3.68 0.43
CA ARG A 256 20.58 3.05 0.72
C ARG A 256 19.42 3.99 0.40
N ARG A 257 18.32 3.44 -0.10
CA ARG A 257 17.00 4.07 0.01
C ARG A 257 16.32 3.58 1.28
N ILE A 258 15.87 4.51 2.10
CA ILE A 258 15.18 4.23 3.36
C ILE A 258 13.80 4.85 3.31
N TRP A 259 12.77 4.10 3.71
CA TRP A 259 11.42 4.60 3.79
C TRP A 259 11.37 5.91 4.57
N ALA A 260 10.71 6.90 3.97
CA ALA A 260 10.55 8.21 4.55
C ALA A 260 9.10 8.67 4.35
N SER A 261 8.81 9.90 4.76
CA SER A 261 7.45 10.41 4.67
C SER A 261 7.46 11.92 4.53
N CYS A 262 6.67 12.44 3.58
CA CYS A 262 6.44 13.87 3.42
C CYS A 262 5.78 14.55 4.63
N MET A 263 5.43 13.77 5.66
CA MET A 263 4.92 14.26 6.94
C MET A 263 6.01 14.45 7.99
N VAL A 264 7.16 13.78 7.86
CA VAL A 264 8.24 13.74 8.86
C VAL A 264 9.20 14.92 8.65
N ASP A 265 9.72 15.46 9.76
CA ASP A 265 10.70 16.55 9.73
C ASP A 265 11.96 16.16 8.95
N GLY A 266 12.56 17.12 8.26
CA GLY A 266 13.77 16.93 7.45
C GLY A 266 13.54 16.31 6.06
N PHE A 267 12.35 15.77 5.77
CA PHE A 267 12.09 15.15 4.45
C PHE A 267 12.21 16.12 3.28
N THR A 268 11.96 17.41 3.53
CA THR A 268 11.91 18.46 2.52
C THR A 268 13.13 19.38 2.57
N ASP A 269 14.14 19.00 3.34
CA ASP A 269 15.39 19.73 3.44
C ASP A 269 16.21 19.51 2.17
N MET A 270 16.78 20.60 1.67
CA MET A 270 17.56 20.64 0.45
C MET A 270 18.95 21.18 0.75
N ALA A 271 19.91 20.87 -0.12
CA ALA A 271 21.24 21.47 -0.08
C ALA A 271 21.15 23.01 -0.01
N GLY A 272 21.98 23.62 0.84
CA GLY A 272 21.93 25.06 1.13
C GLY A 272 21.03 25.46 2.31
N GLY A 273 20.47 24.49 3.05
CA GLY A 273 19.69 24.76 4.28
C GLY A 273 18.25 25.22 4.02
N HIS A 274 17.76 25.06 2.79
CA HIS A 274 16.37 25.34 2.45
C HIS A 274 15.47 24.19 2.91
N SER A 275 14.28 24.53 3.44
CA SER A 275 13.26 23.55 3.80
C SER A 275 11.88 24.04 3.36
N TYR A 276 11.05 23.12 2.87
CA TYR A 276 9.70 23.42 2.38
C TYR A 276 8.64 22.73 3.22
N ARG A 277 7.42 23.27 3.28
CA ARG A 277 6.32 22.67 4.06
C ARG A 277 6.71 22.46 5.53
N VAL A 278 7.33 23.48 6.12
CA VAL A 278 7.79 23.46 7.53
C VAL A 278 6.61 23.28 8.47
N LYS A 279 5.49 23.96 8.20
CA LYS A 279 4.25 23.85 8.99
C LYS A 279 3.52 22.52 8.70
N LYS A 280 2.96 21.89 9.74
CA LYS A 280 2.32 20.57 9.64
C LYS A 280 1.04 20.60 8.79
N GLY A 281 0.31 21.71 8.80
CA GLY A 281 -0.80 22.02 7.91
C GLY A 281 -0.39 22.08 6.44
N GLN A 282 0.80 22.61 6.12
CA GLN A 282 1.32 22.59 4.75
C GLN A 282 1.63 21.16 4.28
N ARG A 283 2.05 20.27 5.18
CA ARG A 283 2.28 18.84 4.89
C ARG A 283 0.96 18.10 4.70
N MET A 284 -0.03 18.33 5.57
CA MET A 284 -1.37 17.78 5.41
C MET A 284 -2.04 18.24 4.11
N ARG A 285 -1.96 19.53 3.79
CA ARG A 285 -2.36 20.08 2.49
C ARG A 285 -1.71 19.32 1.34
N TYR A 286 -0.39 19.19 1.37
CA TYR A 286 0.34 18.48 0.33
C TYR A 286 -0.12 17.03 0.22
N LYS A 287 -0.25 16.30 1.33
CA LYS A 287 -0.73 14.91 1.35
C LYS A 287 -2.13 14.77 0.74
N VAL A 288 -3.08 15.61 1.18
CA VAL A 288 -4.47 15.57 0.70
C VAL A 288 -4.52 15.90 -0.78
N LEU A 289 -4.03 17.07 -1.19
CA LEU A 289 -4.08 17.50 -2.59
C LEU A 289 -3.26 16.60 -3.52
N HIS A 290 -2.13 16.05 -3.05
CA HIS A 290 -1.38 15.07 -3.84
C HIS A 290 -2.25 13.85 -4.16
N LYS A 291 -3.00 13.34 -3.18
CA LYS A 291 -3.78 12.13 -3.33
C LYS A 291 -5.10 12.30 -4.08
N VAL A 292 -5.79 13.44 -3.94
CA VAL A 292 -7.11 13.64 -4.57
C VAL A 292 -7.13 14.62 -5.74
N LEU A 293 -6.08 15.44 -5.93
CA LEU A 293 -6.00 16.42 -7.02
C LEU A 293 -4.85 16.13 -7.98
N ASN A 294 -3.60 16.20 -7.50
CA ASN A 294 -2.42 16.25 -8.37
C ASN A 294 -2.17 14.92 -9.10
N HIS A 295 -2.34 13.79 -8.42
CA HIS A 295 -2.22 12.49 -9.07
C HIS A 295 -3.28 12.29 -10.15
N LYS A 296 -4.54 12.67 -9.88
CA LYS A 296 -5.63 12.59 -10.87
C LYS A 296 -5.37 13.47 -12.08
N LYS A 297 -4.84 14.68 -11.88
CA LYS A 297 -4.43 15.56 -12.98
C LYS A 297 -3.34 14.94 -13.87
N ARG A 298 -2.46 14.10 -13.31
CA ARG A 298 -1.35 13.48 -14.05
C ARG A 298 -1.73 12.15 -14.71
N TYR A 299 -2.48 11.29 -14.02
CA TYR A 299 -2.74 9.90 -14.44
C TYR A 299 -4.23 9.59 -14.68
N GLY A 300 -5.13 10.57 -14.54
CA GLY A 300 -6.58 10.41 -14.76
C GLY A 300 -7.36 9.85 -13.57
N GLU A 301 -6.68 9.41 -12.51
CA GLU A 301 -7.30 8.74 -11.36
C GLU A 301 -6.68 9.15 -10.02
N HIS A 302 -7.46 9.05 -8.93
CA HIS A 302 -7.00 9.45 -7.60
C HIS A 302 -5.94 8.49 -7.05
N MET A 303 -4.97 9.01 -6.29
CA MET A 303 -3.94 8.19 -5.63
C MET A 303 -4.46 7.50 -4.36
N CYS A 304 -5.50 8.03 -3.74
CA CYS A 304 -6.12 7.39 -2.58
C CYS A 304 -6.99 6.22 -3.05
N VAL A 305 -6.83 5.07 -2.42
CA VAL A 305 -7.59 3.83 -2.70
C VAL A 305 -8.63 3.52 -1.61
N GLY A 306 -8.89 4.46 -0.70
CA GLY A 306 -9.94 4.32 0.31
C GLY A 306 -9.80 3.15 1.30
N CYS A 307 -8.58 2.64 1.55
CA CYS A 307 -8.37 1.53 2.50
C CYS A 307 -8.54 1.90 3.98
N GLY A 308 -8.61 3.20 4.31
CA GLY A 308 -8.83 3.68 5.67
C GLY A 308 -7.67 3.52 6.67
N ARG A 309 -6.58 2.81 6.33
CA ARG A 309 -5.47 2.53 7.27
C ARG A 309 -4.85 3.76 7.90
N CYS A 310 -4.85 4.89 7.19
CA CYS A 310 -4.33 6.15 7.70
C CYS A 310 -5.17 6.75 8.84
N ASP A 311 -6.48 6.46 8.86
CA ASP A 311 -7.40 6.93 9.88
C ASP A 311 -7.26 6.01 11.11
N ASP A 312 -7.17 4.68 10.91
CA ASP A 312 -7.00 3.71 12.02
C ASP A 312 -5.72 3.94 12.83
N ILE A 313 -4.62 4.32 12.16
CA ILE A 313 -3.29 4.40 12.78
C ILE A 313 -3.00 5.76 13.42
N CYS A 314 -3.86 6.77 13.22
CA CYS A 314 -3.55 8.13 13.64
C CYS A 314 -3.71 8.28 15.17
N PRO A 315 -2.65 8.59 15.93
CA PRO A 315 -2.76 8.78 17.38
C PRO A 315 -3.54 10.04 17.78
N GLU A 316 -3.72 10.98 16.85
CA GLU A 316 -4.39 12.27 17.05
C GLU A 316 -5.82 12.29 16.46
N TYR A 317 -6.33 11.11 16.07
CA TYR A 317 -7.66 10.93 15.49
C TYR A 317 -7.92 11.87 14.30
N ILE A 318 -6.88 12.11 13.48
CA ILE A 318 -7.00 12.88 12.25
C ILE A 318 -7.53 11.95 11.16
N SER A 319 -8.78 12.16 10.78
CA SER A 319 -9.42 11.42 9.70
C SER A 319 -9.11 12.05 8.34
N PHE A 320 -8.46 11.28 7.47
CA PHE A 320 -8.17 11.66 6.09
C PHE A 320 -9.44 11.71 5.24
N SER A 321 -10.40 10.80 5.46
CA SER A 321 -11.70 10.85 4.78
C SER A 321 -12.45 12.15 5.09
N ASN A 322 -12.44 12.58 6.36
CA ASN A 322 -12.99 13.88 6.76
C ASN A 322 -12.22 15.05 6.14
N SER A 323 -10.88 15.00 6.08
CA SER A 323 -10.09 16.03 5.39
C SER A 323 -10.48 16.20 3.92
N ILE A 324 -10.86 15.12 3.23
CA ILE A 324 -11.37 15.20 1.85
C ILE A 324 -12.76 15.82 1.83
N ASN A 325 -13.68 15.40 2.70
CA ASN A 325 -15.05 15.92 2.72
C ASN A 325 -15.11 17.42 3.03
N LYS A 326 -14.14 17.97 3.77
CA LYS A 326 -14.02 19.41 4.00
C LYS A 326 -13.71 20.22 2.73
N LEU A 327 -13.17 19.59 1.68
CA LEU A 327 -12.76 20.29 0.45
C LEU A 327 -13.94 20.93 -0.26
N GLU A 328 -15.14 20.34 -0.22
CA GLU A 328 -16.31 20.92 -0.89
C GLU A 328 -16.68 22.29 -0.31
N ASN A 329 -16.78 22.40 1.01
CA ASN A 329 -17.08 23.67 1.67
C ASN A 329 -15.93 24.68 1.52
N ALA A 330 -14.68 24.21 1.62
CA ALA A 330 -13.52 25.07 1.42
C ALA A 330 -13.42 25.61 -0.02
N MET A 331 -13.81 24.82 -1.03
CA MET A 331 -13.89 25.30 -2.42
C MET A 331 -14.98 26.36 -2.59
N LYS A 332 -16.13 26.24 -1.90
CA LYS A 332 -17.18 27.28 -1.91
C LYS A 332 -16.65 28.61 -1.36
N GLU A 333 -15.88 28.57 -0.27
CA GLU A 333 -15.25 29.76 0.32
C GLU A 333 -14.22 30.39 -0.62
N VAL A 334 -13.46 29.58 -1.37
CA VAL A 334 -12.48 30.10 -2.33
C VAL A 334 -13.20 30.82 -3.46
N THR A 335 -14.21 30.19 -4.07
CA THR A 335 -14.98 30.76 -5.18
C THR A 335 -15.84 31.97 -4.77
N SER A 336 -16.26 32.08 -3.51
CA SER A 336 -17.00 33.25 -3.01
C SER A 336 -16.11 34.46 -2.69
N ASN A 337 -14.80 34.24 -2.55
CA ASN A 337 -13.81 35.28 -2.25
C ASN A 337 -13.01 35.71 -3.51
N GLU A 338 -13.33 35.14 -4.67
CA GLU A 338 -12.97 35.65 -6.01
C GLU A 338 -14.06 36.60 -6.51
#